data_AF-A0A6M6BB16-F1
#
_entry.id   AF-A0A6M6BB16-F1
#
_cell.length_a   1.000
_cell.length_b   1.000
_cell.length_c   1.000
_cell.angle_alpha   90.00
_cell.angle_beta   90.00
_cell.angle_gamma   90.00
#
_symmetry.space_group_name_H-M   'P 1'
#
loop_
_entity.id
_entity.type
_entity.pdbx_description
1 polymer ?
#
loop_
_entity_poly.entity_id
_entity_poly.type
_entity_poly.pdbx_seq_one_letter_code
_entity_poly.pdbx_strand_id
1 'polypeptide(L)' 'MYFLDLAGWLLLPCLLSALITAYIAHMNDRSLWRWMLFGLCVPFLAIFVAMIVTYQDQKRQAAKDADQAGSERPSV' A
#
# COMPACT_ATOMS: atom_id res chain seq x y z
N MET A 1 -6.54 -3.64 -13.36
CA MET A 1 -7.87 -3.43 -12.75
C MET A 1 -7.90 -3.74 -11.26
N TYR A 2 -7.30 -4.82 -10.75
CA TYR A 2 -7.24 -5.11 -9.30
C TYR A 2 -6.54 -4.07 -8.42
N PHE A 3 -5.53 -3.36 -8.95
CA PHE A 3 -4.77 -2.37 -8.18
C PHE A 3 -5.63 -1.16 -7.75
N LEU A 4 -6.52 -0.68 -8.63
CA LEU A 4 -7.46 0.39 -8.34
C LEU A 4 -8.54 -0.05 -7.34
N ASP A 5 -8.94 -1.33 -7.42
CA ASP A 5 -9.92 -1.94 -6.50
C ASP A 5 -9.33 -2.05 -5.09
N LEU A 6 -8.10 -2.55 -4.98
CA LEU A 6 -7.35 -2.64 -3.72
C LEU A 6 -7.06 -1.26 -3.12
N ALA A 7 -6.71 -0.29 -3.96
CA ALA A 7 -6.50 1.10 -3.53
C ALA A 7 -7.81 1.73 -3.03
N GLY A 8 -8.94 1.50 -3.70
CA GLY A 8 -10.26 1.95 -3.27
C GLY A 8 -10.70 1.31 -1.93
N TRP A 9 -10.45 0.01 -1.77
CA TRP A 9 -10.73 -0.71 -0.53
C TRP A 9 -9.87 -0.24 0.65
N LEU A 10 -8.61 0.13 0.38
CA LEU A 10 -7.68 0.67 1.38
C LEU A 10 -7.95 2.15 1.71
N LEU A 11 -8.59 2.88 0.79
CA LEU A 11 -8.92 4.30 0.96
C LEU A 11 -9.94 4.54 2.08
N LEU A 12 -10.95 3.66 2.19
CA LEU A 12 -12.02 3.77 3.19
C LEU A 12 -11.53 3.67 4.64
N PRO A 13 -10.73 2.65 5.03
CA PRO A 13 -10.15 2.60 6.37
C PRO A 13 -9.10 3.70 6.60
N CYS A 14 -8.40 4.15 5.55
CA CYS A 14 -7.47 5.27 5.67
C CYS A 14 -8.21 6.59 5.99
N LEU A 15 -9.33 6.85 5.32
CA LEU A 15 -10.18 8.01 5.58
C LEU A 15 -10.82 7.94 6.97
N LEU A 16 -11.33 6.78 7.38
CA LEU A 16 -11.86 6.57 8.73
C LEU A 16 -10.78 6.77 9.80
N SER A 17 -9.57 6.25 9.57
CA SER A 17 -8.44 6.44 10.47
C SER A 17 -8.05 7.92 10.59
N ALA A 18 -7.96 8.63 9.46
CA ALA A 18 -7.67 10.07 9.45
C ALA A 18 -8.77 10.88 10.15
N LEU A 19 -10.05 10.50 9.97
CA LEU A 19 -11.18 11.18 10.58
C LEU A 19 -11.21 10.97 12.10
N ILE A 20 -10.98 9.75 12.58
CA ILE A 20 -10.89 9.42 14.02
C ILE A 20 -9.70 10.15 14.65
N THR A 21 -8.56 10.17 13.95
CA THR A 21 -7.32 10.88 14.32
C THR A 21 -7.57 12.38 14.47
N ALA A 22 -8.27 13.02 13.52
CA ALA A 22 -8.62 14.44 13.59
C ALA A 22 -9.68 14.74 14.67
N TYR A 23 -10.67 13.85 14.83
CA TYR A 23 -11.74 13.99 15.80
C TYR A 23 -11.22 13.93 17.25
N ILE A 24 -10.35 12.96 17.55
CA ILE A 24 -9.72 12.83 18.87
C ILE A 24 -8.81 14.03 19.16
N ALA A 25 -8.11 14.56 18.16
CA ALA A 25 -7.25 15.73 18.31
C ALA A 25 -8.05 17.01 18.62
N HIS A 26 -9.18 17.21 17.92
CA HIS A 26 -10.07 18.35 18.14
C HIS A 26 -10.70 18.34 19.54
N MET A 27 -10.97 17.15 20.10
CA MET A 27 -11.66 17.00 21.38
C MET A 27 -10.75 17.18 22.61
N ASN A 28 -9.43 17.33 22.43
CA ASN A 28 -8.45 17.29 23.52
C ASN A 28 -7.55 18.53 23.63
N ASP A 29 -7.90 19.64 22.94
CA ASP A 29 -7.18 20.93 22.91
C ASP A 29 -5.66 20.81 22.62
N ARG A 30 -5.24 19.69 22.02
CA ARG A 30 -3.84 19.40 21.71
C ARG A 30 -3.56 19.71 20.26
N SER A 31 -2.44 20.40 20.04
CA SER A 31 -1.81 20.72 18.75
C SER A 31 -2.26 19.81 17.60
N LEU A 32 -3.23 20.32 16.82
CA LEU A 32 -3.76 19.72 15.58
C LEU A 32 -2.64 19.29 14.63
N TRP A 33 -1.50 19.96 14.70
CA TRP A 33 -0.35 19.77 13.82
C TRP A 33 0.30 18.38 13.95
N ARG A 34 0.37 17.81 15.17
CA ARG A 34 0.93 16.45 15.37
C ARG A 34 0.02 15.35 14.80
N TRP A 35 -1.29 15.55 14.86
CA TRP A 35 -2.28 14.59 14.37
C TRP A 35 -2.51 14.74 12.85
N MET A 36 -2.40 15.97 12.31
CA MET A 36 -2.38 16.22 10.87
C MET A 36 -1.16 15.58 10.21
N LEU A 37 0.03 15.68 10.83
CA LEU A 37 1.24 15.01 10.33
C LEU A 37 1.07 13.48 10.33
N PHE A 38 0.41 12.92 11.35
CA PHE A 38 0.12 11.49 11.41
C PHE A 38 -0.85 11.05 10.30
N GLY A 39 -1.96 11.78 10.13
CA GLY A 39 -2.92 11.55 9.06
C GLY A 39 -2.34 11.72 7.65
N LEU A 40 -1.30 12.54 7.48
CA LEU A 40 -0.58 12.73 6.22
C LEU A 40 0.51 11.66 5.99
N CYS A 41 1.22 11.23 7.04
CA CYS A 41 2.27 10.23 6.92
C CYS A 41 1.71 8.82 6.63
N VAL A 42 0.55 8.47 7.19
CA VAL A 42 -0.09 7.16 6.99
C VAL A 42 -0.34 6.82 5.50
N PRO A 43 -0.98 7.67 4.67
CA PRO A 43 -1.19 7.37 3.25
C PRO A 43 0.14 7.30 2.48
N PHE A 44 1.13 8.11 2.85
CA PHE A 44 2.47 8.04 2.25
C PHE A 44 3.15 6.69 2.50
N LEU A 45 3.11 6.20 3.75
CA LEU A 45 3.60 4.87 4.10
C LEU A 45 2.81 3.76 3.39
N ALA A 46 1.50 3.89 3.28
CA ALA A 46 0.65 2.90 2.60
C ALA A 46 1.04 2.75 1.12
N ILE A 47 1.24 3.85 0.40
CA ILE A 47 1.70 3.83 -1.00
C ILE A 47 3.09 3.19 -1.10
N PHE A 48 4.00 3.53 -0.19
CA PHE A 48 5.36 2.99 -0.20
C PHE A 48 5.37 1.47 0.00
N VAL A 49 4.58 0.97 0.95
CA VAL A 49 4.44 -0.47 1.19
C VAL A 49 3.80 -1.16 -0.02
N ALA A 50 2.74 -0.60 -0.60
CA ALA A 50 2.11 -1.15 -1.79
C ALA A 50 3.10 -1.26 -2.95
N MET A 51 3.89 -0.21 -3.20
CA MET A 51 4.91 -0.20 -4.24
C MET A 51 5.98 -1.28 -4.02
N ILE A 52 6.46 -1.47 -2.79
CA ILE A 52 7.43 -2.53 -2.47
C ILE A 52 6.83 -3.91 -2.70
N VAL A 53 5.60 -4.14 -2.23
CA VAL A 53 4.90 -5.42 -2.38
C VAL A 53 4.71 -5.73 -3.87
N THR A 54 4.24 -4.77 -4.67
CA THR A 54 4.09 -4.94 -6.11
C THR A 54 5.43 -5.20 -6.79
N TYR A 55 6.49 -4.49 -6.41
CA TYR A 55 7.83 -4.72 -6.97
C TYR A 55 8.34 -6.15 -6.69
N GLN A 56 8.17 -6.64 -5.46
CA GLN A 56 8.53 -8.01 -5.11
C GLN A 56 7.67 -9.04 -5.83
N ASP A 57 6.38 -8.76 -5.99
CA ASP A 57 5.46 -9.65 -6.71
C ASP A 57 5.85 -9.76 -8.18
N GLN A 58 6.18 -8.63 -8.84
CA GLN A 58 6.69 -8.64 -10.21
C GLN A 58 8.00 -9.41 -10.34
N LYS A 59 8.93 -9.22 -9.38
CA LYS A 59 10.20 -9.96 -9.38
C LYS A 59 9.98 -11.47 -9.23
N ARG A 60 9.00 -11.89 -8.41
CA ARG A 60 8.63 -13.30 -8.24
C ARG A 60 7.96 -13.87 -9.49
N GLN A 61 7.11 -13.09 -10.18
CA GLN A 61 6.51 -13.51 -11.44
C GLN A 61 7.57 -13.68 -12.53
N ALA A 62 8.47 -12.70 -12.70
CA ALA A 62 9.56 -12.79 -13.67
C ALA A 62 10.50 -13.99 -13.42
N ALA A 63 10.74 -14.36 -12.16
CA ALA A 63 11.51 -15.56 -11.83
C ALA A 63 10.78 -16.86 -12.21
N LYS A 64 9.46 -16.93 -12.02
CA LYS A 64 8.64 -18.08 -12.42
C LYS A 64 8.57 -18.24 -13.94
N ASP A 65 8.41 -17.12 -14.65
CA ASP A 65 8.37 -17.10 -16.11
C ASP A 65 9.71 -17.57 -16.70
N ALA A 66 10.84 -17.20 -16.07
CA ALA A 66 12.17 -17.67 -16.48
C ALA A 66 12.38 -19.17 -16.25
N ASP A 67 11.89 -19.72 -15.13
CA ASP A 67 11.93 -21.18 -14.87
C ASP A 67 11.06 -21.96 -15.87
N GLN A 68 9.88 -21.45 -16.22
CA GLN A 68 9.01 -22.07 -17.24
C GLN A 68 9.65 -22.04 -18.64
N ALA A 69 10.23 -20.91 -19.03
CA ALA A 69 10.93 -20.79 -20.31
C ALA A 69 12.17 -21.70 -20.41
N GLY A 70 12.82 -22.01 -19.28
CA GLY A 70 13.91 -22.99 -19.20
C GLY A 70 13.42 -24.44 -19.31
N SER A 71 12.24 -24.75 -18.76
CA SER A 71 11.65 -26.10 -18.80
C SER A 71 11.04 -26.46 -20.17
N GLU A 72 10.69 -25.47 -21.01
CA GLU A 72 10.12 -25.69 -22.35
C GLU A 72 11.18 -25.86 -23.46
N ARG A 73 12.48 -25.72 -23.18
CA ARG A 73 13.54 -26.09 -24.13
C ARG A 73 13.72 -27.62 -24.13
N PRO A 74 13.29 -28.35 -25.17
CA PRO A 74 13.52 -29.78 -25.22
C PRO A 74 15.02 -30.02 -25.37
N SER A 75 15.55 -30.93 -24.54
CA SER A 75 16.90 -31.47 -24.69
C SER A 75 16.98 -32.21 -26.03
N VAL A 76 17.62 -31.58 -27.02
CA VAL A 76 17.96 -32.15 -28.33
C VAL A 76 19.19 -33.02 -28.19
#